data_AF-A0A3L7ZGX4-F1
#
_entry.id   AF-A0A3L7ZGX4-F1
#
_cell.length_a   1.000
_cell.length_b   1.000
_cell.length_c   1.000
_cell.angle_alpha   90.00
_cell.angle_beta   90.00
_cell.angle_gamma   90.00
#
_symmetry.space_group_name_H-M   'P 1'
#
loop_
_entity.id
_entity.type
_entity.pdbx_description
1 polymer ?
#
loop_
_entity_poly.entity_id
_entity_poly.type
_entity_poly.pdbx_seq_one_letter_code
_entity_poly.pdbx_strand_id
1 'polypeptide(L)' 'MERTVFSAAQLEILDLMSYVESDDTLNEIKDMLSAYFARKAEIAIDKLWDSGKLNDQVIDQWKNEHMRIPYNGQR' A
#
# COMPACT_ATOMS: atom_id res chain seq x y z
N MET A 1 0.59 14.34 24.10
CA MET A 1 0.52 14.12 22.64
C MET A 1 1.95 14.03 22.14
N GLU A 2 2.35 12.91 21.55
CA GLU A 2 3.61 12.86 20.78
C GLU A 2 3.48 13.81 19.58
N ARG A 3 4.51 14.61 19.35
CA ARG A 3 4.55 15.54 18.23
C ARG A 3 5.01 14.76 17.00
N THR A 4 4.12 14.53 16.04
CA THR A 4 4.50 13.91 14.77
C THR A 4 5.50 14.83 14.07
N VAL A 5 6.75 14.37 13.92
CA VAL A 5 7.76 15.08 13.14
C VAL A 5 7.71 14.54 11.72
N PHE A 6 7.18 15.33 10.80
CA PHE A 6 7.14 14.97 9.38
C PHE A 6 8.53 15.09 8.75
N SER A 7 8.84 14.18 7.83
CA SER A 7 10.01 14.31 6.96
C SER A 7 9.81 15.42 5.94
N ALA A 8 10.90 15.88 5.32
CA ALA A 8 10.83 16.90 4.26
C ALA A 8 9.89 16.49 3.11
N ALA A 9 9.95 15.23 2.68
CA ALA A 9 9.08 14.71 1.63
C ALA A 9 7.60 14.66 2.05
N GLN A 10 7.31 14.39 3.34
CA GLN A 10 5.94 14.40 3.85
C GLN A 10 5.37 15.83 3.88
N LEU A 11 6.17 16.83 4.22
CA LEU A 11 5.78 18.24 4.18
C LEU A 11 5.51 18.71 2.75
N GLU A 12 6.34 18.31 1.79
CA GLU A 12 6.13 18.65 0.37
C GLU A 12 4.80 18.07 -0.17
N ILE A 13 4.46 16.83 0.18
CA ILE A 13 3.16 16.26 -0.17
C ILE A 13 2.02 17.00 0.51
N LEU A 14 2.16 17.38 1.78
CA LEU A 14 1.15 18.17 2.50
C LEU A 14 0.91 19.53 1.83
N ASP A 15 1.98 20.20 1.41
CA ASP A 15 1.89 21.46 0.67
C ASP A 15 1.17 21.26 -0.66
N LEU A 16 1.45 20.18 -1.39
CA LEU A 16 0.71 19.84 -2.62
C LEU A 16 -0.78 19.56 -2.36
N MET A 17 -1.11 18.91 -1.23
CA MET A 17 -2.51 18.66 -0.85
C MET A 17 -3.28 19.94 -0.52
N SER A 18 -2.60 21.05 -0.19
CA SER A 18 -3.26 22.34 0.05
C SER A 18 -3.98 22.89 -1.18
N TYR A 19 -3.62 22.43 -2.38
CA TYR A 19 -4.25 22.81 -3.66
C TYR A 19 -5.42 21.89 -4.05
N VAL A 20 -5.71 20.86 -3.26
CA VAL A 20 -6.82 19.92 -3.53
C VAL A 20 -8.08 20.47 -2.89
N GLU A 21 -8.92 21.10 -3.71
CA GLU A 21 -10.13 21.81 -3.24
C GLU A 21 -11.41 20.95 -3.28
N SER A 22 -11.36 19.75 -3.89
CA SER A 22 -12.53 18.88 -4.04
C SER A 22 -12.27 17.44 -3.61
N ASP A 23 -13.31 16.78 -3.11
CA ASP A 23 -13.28 15.36 -2.75
C ASP A 23 -13.00 14.47 -3.97
N ASP A 24 -13.48 14.86 -5.16
CA ASP A 24 -13.24 14.11 -6.40
C ASP A 24 -11.75 14.10 -6.75
N THR A 25 -11.10 15.26 -6.74
CA THR A 25 -9.65 15.37 -6.96
C THR A 25 -8.86 14.60 -5.90
N LEU A 26 -9.30 14.62 -4.64
CA LEU A 26 -8.68 13.83 -3.58
C LEU A 26 -8.80 12.31 -3.87
N ASN A 27 -9.95 11.86 -4.36
CA ASN A 27 -10.16 10.46 -4.72
C ASN A 27 -9.30 10.04 -5.92
N GLU A 28 -9.18 10.89 -6.94
CA GLU A 28 -8.28 10.64 -8.07
C GLU A 28 -6.82 10.48 -7.62
N ILE A 29 -6.35 11.32 -6.70
CA ILE A 29 -5.00 11.23 -6.13
C ILE A 29 -4.82 9.92 -5.35
N LYS A 30 -5.83 9.53 -4.54
CA LYS A 30 -5.80 8.25 -3.82
C LYS A 30 -5.74 7.06 -4.78
N ASP A 31 -6.50 7.10 -5.87
CA ASP A 31 -6.51 6.05 -6.88
C ASP A 31 -5.17 5.96 -7.60
N MET A 32 -4.58 7.10 -7.96
CA MET A 32 -3.25 7.16 -8.58
C MET A 32 -2.18 6.57 -7.66
N LEU A 33 -2.18 6.91 -6.37
CA LEU A 33 -1.24 6.36 -5.40
C LEU A 33 -1.46 4.86 -5.20
N SER A 34 -2.71 4.42 -5.11
CA SER A 34 -3.07 3.02 -4.96
C SER A 34 -2.61 2.20 -6.17
N ALA A 35 -2.82 2.71 -7.38
CA ALA A 35 -2.34 2.09 -8.62
C ALA A 35 -0.80 2.02 -8.67
N TYR A 36 -0.09 3.06 -8.22
CA TYR A 36 1.37 3.05 -8.17
C TYR A 36 1.89 1.94 -7.25
N PHE A 37 1.34 1.81 -6.04
CA PHE A 37 1.77 0.78 -5.09
C PHE A 37 1.33 -0.62 -5.52
N ALA A 38 0.14 -0.77 -6.10
CA ALA A 38 -0.31 -2.05 -6.67
C ALA A 38 0.66 -2.53 -7.75
N ARG A 39 1.04 -1.66 -8.69
CA ARG A 39 2.02 -2.00 -9.74
C ARG A 39 3.39 -2.35 -9.16
N LYS A 40 3.85 -1.65 -8.11
CA LYS A 40 5.11 -1.99 -7.42
C LYS A 40 5.03 -3.38 -6.76
N ALA A 41 3.89 -3.71 -6.17
CA ALA A 41 3.66 -5.02 -5.57
C ALA A 41 3.64 -6.13 -6.62
N GLU A 42 2.95 -5.93 -7.74
CA GLU A 42 2.94 -6.85 -8.89
C GLU A 42 4.36 -7.13 -9.38
N ILE A 43 5.14 -6.08 -9.66
CA ILE A 43 6.54 -6.20 -10.09
C ILE A 43 7.39 -6.98 -9.06
N ALA A 44 7.13 -6.80 -7.77
CA ALA A 44 7.84 -7.52 -6.73
C ALA A 44 7.46 -9.02 -6.72
N ILE A 45 6.17 -9.33 -6.90
CA ILE A 45 5.67 -10.71 -7.01
C ILE A 45 6.28 -11.40 -8.23
N ASP A 46 6.28 -10.74 -9.39
CA ASP A 46 6.88 -11.27 -10.63
C ASP A 46 8.36 -11.60 -10.43
N LYS A 47 9.13 -10.71 -9.79
CA LYS A 47 10.54 -10.96 -9.47
C LYS A 47 10.73 -12.15 -8.54
N LEU A 48 9.84 -12.34 -7.57
CA LEU A 48 9.90 -13.48 -6.67
C LEU A 48 9.62 -14.78 -7.42
N TRP A 49 8.65 -14.76 -8.34
CA TRP A 49 8.34 -15.88 -9.22
C TRP A 49 9.52 -16.24 -10.13
N ASP A 50 10.07 -15.27 -10.85
CA ASP A 50 11.20 -15.46 -11.76
C ASP A 50 12.46 -15.98 -11.03
N SER A 51 12.65 -15.56 -9.78
CA SER A 51 13.76 -16.05 -8.95
C SER A 51 13.55 -17.46 -8.37
N GLY A 52 12.37 -18.06 -8.57
CA GLY A 52 11.97 -19.35 -8.00
C GLY A 52 11.67 -19.32 -6.49
N LYS A 53 11.77 -18.15 -5.85
CA LYS A 53 11.45 -17.93 -4.43
C LYS A 53 9.95 -18.01 -4.16
N LEU A 54 9.15 -17.60 -5.14
CA LEU A 54 7.72 -17.84 -5.17
C LEU A 54 7.44 -18.91 -6.23
N ASN A 55 6.62 -19.89 -5.88
CA ASN A 55 6.19 -20.97 -6.74
C ASN A 55 4.86 -21.54 -6.22
N ASP A 56 4.28 -22.50 -6.95
CA ASP A 56 2.97 -23.08 -6.61
C ASP A 56 2.90 -23.63 -5.17
N GLN A 57 3.98 -24.27 -4.68
CA GLN A 57 4.02 -24.82 -3.32
C GLN A 57 4.00 -23.72 -2.26
N VAL A 58 4.74 -22.63 -2.49
CA VAL A 58 4.76 -21.46 -1.58
C VAL A 58 3.40 -20.75 -1.59
N ILE A 59 2.77 -20.61 -2.75
CA ILE A 59 1.42 -20.05 -2.87
C ILE A 59 0.40 -20.91 -2.12
N ASP A 60 0.48 -22.23 -2.25
CA ASP A 60 -0.42 -23.14 -1.53
C ASP A 60 -0.22 -23.10 -0.01
N GLN A 61 1.01 -22.86 0.47
CA GLN A 61 1.25 -22.58 1.89
C GLN A 61 0.57 -21.28 2.32
N TRP A 62 0.77 -20.19 1.58
CA TRP A 62 0.18 -18.88 1.90
C TRP A 62 -1.35 -18.89 1.90
N LYS A 63 -2.01 -19.70 1.06
CA LYS A 63 -3.47 -19.87 1.08
C LYS A 63 -3.99 -20.34 2.44
N ASN A 64 -3.19 -21.12 3.16
CA ASN A 64 -3.52 -21.64 4.49
C ASN A 64 -3.08 -20.69 5.62
N GLU A 65 -2.34 -19.62 5.29
CA GLU A 65 -1.93 -18.61 6.24
C GLU A 65 -3.00 -17.54 6.41
N HIS A 66 -3.29 -17.18 7.65
CA HIS A 66 -4.24 -16.13 8.00
C HIS A 66 -3.51 -14.77 8.08
N MET A 67 -2.78 -14.40 7.02
CA MET A 67 -2.00 -13.16 6.94
C MET A 67 -2.85 -11.89 6.79
N ARG A 68 -4.18 -12.04 6.66
CA ARG A 68 -5.10 -10.90 6.74
C ARG A 68 -5.18 -10.40 8.18
N ILE A 69 -5.45 -9.10 8.34
CA ILE A 69 -5.65 -8.45 9.64
C ILE A 69 -6.56 -9.35 10.50
N PRO A 70 -6.16 -9.75 11.73
CA PRO A 70 -7.03 -10.54 12.58
C PRO A 70 -8.35 -9.78 12.75
N TYR A 71 -9.47 -10.48 12.57
CA TYR A 71 -10.78 -9.94 12.89
C TYR A 71 -10.86 -9.75 14.41
N ASN A 72 -10.30 -8.65 14.89
CA ASN A 72 -10.64 -8.14 16.21
C ASN A 72 -12.09 -7.68 16.10
N GLY A 73 -13.00 -8.61 16.40
CA GLY A 73 -14.41 -8.30 16.57
C GLY A 73 -14.52 -7.25 17.66
N GLN A 74 -14.62 -5.99 17.25
CA GLN A 74 -14.96 -4.88 18.12
C GLN A 74 -16.41 -5.10 18.55
N ARG A 75 -16.57 -5.65 19.76
CA ARG A 75 -17.76 -5.50 20.58
C ARG A 75 -17.71 -4.15 21.27
#